data_AF-A0A1D8RVS8-F1
#
_entry.id   AF-A0A1D8RVS8-F1
#
_cell.length_a   1.000
_cell.length_b   1.000
_cell.length_c   1.000
_cell.angle_alpha   90.00
_cell.angle_beta   90.00
_cell.angle_gamma   90.00
#
_symmetry.space_group_name_H-M   'P 1'
#
loop_
_entity.id
_entity.type
_entity.pdbx_description
1 polymer ?
#
loop_
_entity_poly.entity_id
_entity_poly.type
_entity_poly.pdbx_seq_one_letter_code
_entity_poly.pdbx_strand_id
1 'polypeptide(L)'
;MDLWKEMYLLKHSEPQFVFDSLEKNRRKKINIMDEDRSKLEEMLLERNDPIIDLALALHGSTPDIGYELFKRPDKELQLATLSGTQVLKEFLGKDDFADRVLNDLIEKDDTELYRAYFSNDLLPDEIIISLYEREEPFDKLDDRDWVLCCSYTDKNKRISTPYDRTWIDGFDEYLYNSLFHAGWKLFEKFPKTPLAANVLSQLACKLVTQTPHDFNIIDALNRWQKETDTDSDAYDMARSYGANMITDSREFQELKKSDDFALRKAYYRNQKWVKPEDVLEGFEKDSINYIDEALNNMNIFSNAEAREALRKVCWDAPDPGSRMDQVNYFNGRSEYWQSQHPEWFKDEWTGELPFEEIENQNDRIEKRIEHLSDGLNKLNKKLSVEDDSDYENEREVSITHYLKSEMEAIAQLLVQIHRKVHSGFIYGVIGIAIGYFIARY
;
A
#
# COMPACT_ATOMS: atom_id res chain seq x y z
N MET A 1 33.98 18.55 3.01
CA MET A 1 33.96 19.59 1.96
C MET A 1 33.87 20.90 2.71
N ASP A 2 34.69 21.91 2.41
CA ASP A 2 34.66 23.14 3.23
C ASP A 2 33.30 23.82 3.07
N LEU A 3 32.53 23.92 4.15
CA LEU A 3 31.13 24.37 4.12
C LEU A 3 30.99 25.81 3.59
N TRP A 4 32.02 26.66 3.74
CA TRP A 4 32.05 27.98 3.09
C TRP A 4 31.99 27.90 1.55
N LYS A 5 32.56 26.85 0.93
CA LYS A 5 32.47 26.65 -0.54
C LYS A 5 31.07 26.25 -0.94
N GLU A 6 30.40 25.44 -0.13
CA GLU A 6 29.01 25.04 -0.35
C GLU A 6 28.08 26.25 -0.17
N MET A 7 28.25 27.05 0.88
CA MET A 7 27.53 28.30 1.07
C MET A 7 27.74 29.26 -0.10
N TYR A 8 28.99 29.50 -0.51
CA TYR A 8 29.27 30.39 -1.65
C TYR A 8 28.64 29.87 -2.95
N LEU A 9 28.76 28.56 -3.22
CA LEU A 9 28.16 27.93 -4.39
C LEU A 9 26.64 28.12 -4.40
N LEU A 10 25.96 27.72 -3.32
CA LEU A 10 24.50 27.78 -3.23
C LEU A 10 23.98 29.21 -3.20
N LYS A 11 24.72 30.16 -2.61
CA LYS A 11 24.37 31.59 -2.63
C LYS A 11 24.27 32.16 -4.04
N HIS A 12 25.16 31.73 -4.93
CA HIS A 12 25.32 32.29 -6.28
C HIS A 12 24.79 31.37 -7.39
N SER A 13 24.19 30.23 -7.04
CA SER A 13 23.62 29.29 -8.00
C SER A 13 22.18 29.64 -8.37
N GLU A 14 21.76 29.16 -9.54
CA GLU A 14 20.36 29.23 -9.98
C GLU A 14 19.42 28.54 -8.99
N PRO A 15 18.18 29.03 -8.80
CA PRO A 15 17.24 28.48 -7.82
C PRO A 15 17.00 26.97 -7.94
N GLN A 16 16.86 26.46 -9.17
CA GLN A 16 16.67 25.03 -9.41
C GLN A 16 17.85 24.18 -8.90
N PHE A 17 19.08 24.68 -9.05
CA PHE A 17 20.26 23.96 -8.56
C PHE A 17 20.26 23.90 -7.02
N VAL A 18 19.81 24.97 -6.37
CA VAL A 18 19.66 24.99 -4.90
C VAL A 18 18.62 23.98 -4.46
N PHE A 19 17.48 23.92 -5.16
CA PHE A 19 16.42 22.94 -4.90
C PHE A 19 16.95 21.51 -4.95
N ASP A 20 17.54 21.12 -6.08
CA ASP A 20 18.07 19.78 -6.29
C ASP A 20 19.16 19.43 -5.26
N SER A 21 19.96 20.42 -4.82
CA SER A 21 21.00 20.21 -3.82
C SER A 21 20.44 19.96 -2.43
N LEU A 22 19.39 20.71 -2.02
CA LEU A 22 18.75 20.50 -0.72
C LEU A 22 18.02 19.15 -0.69
N GLU A 23 17.33 18.79 -1.77
CA GLU A 23 16.67 17.48 -1.91
C GLU A 23 17.66 16.31 -1.77
N LYS A 24 18.81 16.37 -2.47
CA LYS A 24 19.85 15.33 -2.40
C LYS A 24 20.47 15.20 -1.01
N ASN A 25 20.58 16.31 -0.28
CA ASN A 25 21.15 16.33 1.05
C ASN A 25 20.17 15.94 2.16
N ARG A 26 18.88 15.74 1.84
CA ARG A 26 17.81 15.31 2.77
C ARG A 26 18.16 14.06 3.58
N ARG A 27 18.93 13.12 3.03
CA ARG A 27 19.21 11.79 3.61
C ARG A 27 20.53 11.67 4.38
N LYS A 28 21.37 12.71 4.41
CA LYS A 28 22.64 12.64 5.15
C LYS A 28 22.35 12.91 6.62
N LYS A 29 22.56 11.90 7.48
CA LYS A 29 22.48 12.02 8.95
C LYS A 29 23.18 13.32 9.39
N ILE A 30 22.40 14.22 9.97
CA ILE A 30 22.83 15.56 10.34
C ILE A 30 23.60 15.46 11.66
N ASN A 31 24.83 15.98 11.69
CA ASN A 31 25.59 16.06 12.93
C ASN A 31 25.05 17.22 13.79
N ILE A 32 24.96 16.95 15.09
CA ILE A 32 24.20 17.62 16.15
C ILE A 32 24.55 19.11 16.40
N MET A 33 25.53 19.70 15.69
CA MET A 33 26.04 21.05 15.97
C MET A 33 26.44 21.83 14.71
N ASP A 34 25.68 21.73 13.63
CA ASP A 34 25.99 22.47 12.41
C ASP A 34 25.36 23.87 12.45
N GLU A 35 25.85 24.77 13.34
CA GLU A 35 25.52 26.23 13.30
C GLU A 35 25.68 26.80 11.88
N ASP A 36 26.58 26.18 11.15
CA ASP A 36 26.95 26.41 9.77
C ASP A 36 25.80 26.09 8.78
N ARG A 37 24.92 25.13 9.10
CA ARG A 37 23.72 24.83 8.29
C ARG A 37 22.58 25.81 8.53
N SER A 38 22.35 26.25 9.76
CA SER A 38 21.38 27.31 10.04
C SER A 38 21.77 28.61 9.31
N LYS A 39 23.06 28.98 9.34
CA LYS A 39 23.59 30.13 8.57
C LYS A 39 23.41 29.96 7.06
N LEU A 40 23.57 28.74 6.53
CA LEU A 40 23.33 28.45 5.11
C LEU A 40 21.85 28.68 4.76
N GLU A 41 20.93 28.10 5.52
CA GLU A 41 19.50 28.20 5.24
C GLU A 41 19.00 29.65 5.44
N GLU A 42 19.49 30.39 6.43
CA GLU A 42 19.21 31.83 6.61
C GLU A 42 19.64 32.63 5.38
N MET A 43 20.87 32.42 4.91
CA MET A 43 21.41 33.07 3.72
C MET A 43 20.61 32.71 2.45
N LEU A 44 20.08 31.49 2.36
CA LEU A 44 19.21 31.09 1.25
C LEU A 44 17.83 31.76 1.34
N LEU A 45 17.27 31.86 2.54
CA LEU A 45 16.00 32.55 2.80
C LEU A 45 16.07 34.05 2.44
N GLU A 46 17.21 34.70 2.72
CA GLU A 46 17.47 36.10 2.36
C GLU A 46 17.40 36.36 0.84
N ARG A 47 17.55 35.33 0.00
CA ARG A 47 17.42 35.47 -1.46
C ARG A 47 15.98 35.80 -1.89
N ASN A 48 14.98 35.47 -1.06
CA ASN A 48 13.56 35.72 -1.31
C ASN A 48 13.12 35.24 -2.70
N ASP A 49 13.55 34.03 -3.07
CA ASP A 49 13.25 33.38 -4.34
C ASP A 49 12.23 32.25 -4.11
N PRO A 50 11.09 32.22 -4.84
CA PRO A 50 10.03 31.25 -4.59
C PRO A 50 10.45 29.78 -4.68
N ILE A 51 11.39 29.43 -5.59
CA ILE A 51 11.85 28.04 -5.75
C ILE A 51 12.75 27.65 -4.57
N ILE A 52 13.55 28.59 -4.07
CA ILE A 52 14.41 28.38 -2.90
C ILE A 52 13.56 28.28 -1.64
N ASP A 53 12.56 29.14 -1.48
CA ASP A 53 11.63 29.08 -0.36
C ASP A 53 10.88 27.74 -0.32
N LEU A 54 10.44 27.25 -1.48
CA LEU A 54 9.84 25.91 -1.59
C LEU A 54 10.83 24.80 -1.24
N ALA A 55 12.09 24.91 -1.68
CA ALA A 55 13.13 23.95 -1.34
C ALA A 55 13.40 23.91 0.16
N LEU A 56 13.47 25.07 0.81
CA LEU A 56 13.65 25.21 2.26
C LEU A 56 12.43 24.68 3.03
N ALA A 57 11.21 24.90 2.52
CA ALA A 57 9.99 24.36 3.11
C ALA A 57 9.97 22.82 3.09
N LEU A 58 10.32 22.20 1.96
CA LEU A 58 10.26 20.74 1.78
C LEU A 58 11.46 20.00 2.37
N HIS A 59 12.66 20.60 2.33
CA HIS A 59 13.94 19.91 2.56
C HIS A 59 14.86 20.62 3.55
N GLY A 60 14.47 21.79 4.07
CA GLY A 60 15.19 22.47 5.12
C GLY A 60 15.21 21.67 6.41
N SER A 61 16.16 22.03 7.28
CA SER A 61 16.39 21.35 8.55
C SER A 61 16.40 22.28 9.76
N THR A 62 16.33 23.60 9.54
CA THR A 62 16.25 24.60 10.61
C THR A 62 14.79 24.90 10.98
N PRO A 63 14.34 24.55 12.20
CA PRO A 63 12.97 24.76 12.67
C PRO A 63 12.48 26.21 12.55
N ASP A 64 13.33 27.19 12.88
CA ASP A 64 12.96 28.62 12.85
C ASP A 64 12.65 29.12 11.43
N ILE A 65 13.42 28.68 10.44
CA ILE A 65 13.21 29.00 9.03
C ILE A 65 11.92 28.35 8.53
N GLY A 66 11.68 27.09 8.89
CA GLY A 66 10.40 26.44 8.62
C GLY A 66 9.23 27.24 9.19
N TYR A 67 9.34 27.70 10.44
CA TYR A 67 8.28 28.47 11.09
C TYR A 67 8.06 29.84 10.43
N GLU A 68 9.13 30.49 10.00
CA GLU A 68 9.05 31.75 9.25
C GLU A 68 8.34 31.57 7.90
N LEU A 69 8.67 30.51 7.16
CA LEU A 69 8.01 30.15 5.90
C LEU A 69 6.53 29.81 6.12
N PHE A 70 6.19 29.07 7.18
CA PHE A 70 4.79 28.75 7.52
C PHE A 70 3.95 29.99 7.86
N LYS A 71 4.54 31.02 8.48
CA LYS A 71 3.83 32.26 8.82
C LYS A 71 3.53 33.14 7.61
N ARG A 72 4.14 32.88 6.46
CA ARG A 72 3.78 33.58 5.22
C ARG A 72 2.33 33.22 4.82
N PRO A 73 1.61 34.12 4.15
CA PRO A 73 0.21 33.91 3.78
C PRO A 73 0.00 32.95 2.60
N ASP A 74 1.09 32.48 1.97
CA ASP A 74 1.08 31.55 0.85
C ASP A 74 0.70 30.14 1.34
N LYS A 75 -0.43 29.60 0.86
CA LYS A 75 -0.98 28.34 1.33
C LYS A 75 -0.17 27.15 0.82
N GLU A 76 0.27 27.21 -0.44
CA GLU A 76 1.11 26.19 -1.06
C GLU A 76 2.44 26.06 -0.30
N LEU A 77 3.02 27.19 0.11
CA LEU A 77 4.22 27.20 0.94
C LEU A 77 3.98 26.66 2.35
N GLN A 78 2.83 26.98 2.96
CA GLN A 78 2.42 26.38 4.24
C GLN A 78 2.32 24.86 4.12
N LEU A 79 1.59 24.35 3.13
CA LEU A 79 1.43 22.92 2.87
C LEU A 79 2.77 22.22 2.64
N ALA A 80 3.66 22.84 1.86
CA ALA A 80 5.00 22.34 1.62
C ALA A 80 5.80 22.24 2.94
N THR A 81 5.72 23.26 3.79
CA THR A 81 6.42 23.27 5.08
C THR A 81 5.92 22.14 6.00
N LEU A 82 4.59 21.94 6.07
CA LEU A 82 3.97 20.89 6.88
C LEU A 82 4.25 19.47 6.35
N SER A 83 4.54 19.34 5.07
CA SER A 83 4.90 18.06 4.42
C SER A 83 6.41 17.83 4.36
N GLY A 84 7.21 18.80 4.82
CA GLY A 84 8.66 18.82 4.72
C GLY A 84 9.38 18.14 5.89
N THR A 85 10.71 18.19 5.85
CA THR A 85 11.59 17.58 6.87
C THR A 85 11.64 18.32 8.21
N GLN A 86 11.18 19.57 8.24
CA GLN A 86 11.17 20.41 9.45
C GLN A 86 10.27 19.85 10.57
N VAL A 87 9.35 18.95 10.22
CA VAL A 87 8.43 18.29 11.16
C VAL A 87 9.13 17.20 12.00
N LEU A 88 10.31 16.75 11.57
CA LEU A 88 11.06 15.68 12.23
C LEU A 88 11.58 16.08 13.62
N LYS A 89 11.24 15.30 14.65
CA LYS A 89 11.85 15.38 15.99
C LYS A 89 13.10 14.50 16.05
N GLU A 90 14.08 14.80 15.22
CA GLU A 90 15.45 14.49 15.58
C GLU A 90 15.95 15.67 16.45
N PHE A 91 16.90 15.43 17.34
CA PHE A 91 17.55 16.40 18.26
C PHE A 91 17.00 16.45 19.70
N LEU A 92 17.91 16.17 20.64
CA LEU A 92 17.77 16.09 22.10
C LEU A 92 17.47 17.44 22.80
N GLY A 93 16.83 18.37 22.10
CA GLY A 93 16.44 19.69 22.60
C GLY A 93 14.98 19.93 22.29
N LYS A 94 14.26 20.53 23.25
CA LYS A 94 12.92 21.03 23.02
C LYS A 94 12.94 22.09 21.90
N ASP A 95 12.65 21.74 20.66
CA ASP A 95 12.44 22.72 19.58
C ASP A 95 11.26 22.26 18.72
N ASP A 96 10.02 22.55 19.11
CA ASP A 96 9.27 23.83 19.04
C ASP A 96 8.71 24.15 17.63
N PHE A 97 9.21 23.60 16.50
CA PHE A 97 8.49 23.82 15.22
C PHE A 97 7.14 23.11 15.22
N ALA A 98 7.13 21.80 15.47
CA ALA A 98 5.92 21.01 15.43
C ALA A 98 4.88 21.52 16.46
N ASP A 99 5.33 21.92 17.65
CA ASP A 99 4.47 22.47 18.72
C ASP A 99 4.00 23.91 18.42
N ARG A 100 4.88 24.82 17.94
CA ARG A 100 4.48 26.18 17.50
C ARG A 100 3.43 26.13 16.42
N VAL A 101 3.69 25.33 15.39
CA VAL A 101 2.80 25.19 14.25
C VAL A 101 1.50 24.54 14.67
N LEU A 102 1.51 23.54 15.55
CA LEU A 102 0.29 22.91 16.02
C LEU A 102 -0.66 23.90 16.71
N ASN A 103 -0.14 24.79 17.56
CA ASN A 103 -0.97 25.83 18.18
C ASN A 103 -1.56 26.78 17.13
N ASP A 104 -0.75 27.25 16.18
CA ASP A 104 -1.22 28.11 15.08
C ASP A 104 -2.23 27.39 14.16
N LEU A 105 -2.07 26.08 13.95
CA LEU A 105 -2.99 25.25 13.14
C LEU A 105 -4.35 25.11 13.81
N ILE A 106 -4.36 24.89 15.12
CA ILE A 106 -5.59 24.78 15.92
C ILE A 106 -6.39 26.08 15.87
N GLU A 107 -5.72 27.24 15.88
CA GLU A 107 -6.38 28.53 15.74
C GLU A 107 -6.89 28.81 14.31
N LYS A 108 -6.17 28.33 13.28
CA LYS A 108 -6.53 28.56 11.87
C LYS A 108 -7.73 27.74 11.40
N ASP A 109 -7.93 26.55 11.95
CA ASP A 109 -8.99 25.60 11.56
C ASP A 109 -9.03 25.33 10.03
N ASP A 110 -7.87 25.04 9.43
CA ASP A 110 -7.76 24.72 8.00
C ASP A 110 -7.54 23.21 7.77
N THR A 111 -8.56 22.57 7.21
CA THR A 111 -8.57 21.14 6.88
C THR A 111 -7.39 20.69 6.01
N GLU A 112 -6.95 21.49 5.04
CA GLU A 112 -5.85 21.09 4.16
C GLU A 112 -4.51 21.11 4.89
N LEU A 113 -4.33 22.09 5.78
CA LEU A 113 -3.14 22.18 6.61
C LEU A 113 -3.08 21.03 7.63
N TYR A 114 -4.20 20.70 8.30
CA TYR A 114 -4.26 19.52 9.16
C TYR A 114 -3.92 18.25 8.41
N ARG A 115 -4.48 18.07 7.21
CA ARG A 115 -4.19 16.90 6.39
C ARG A 115 -2.71 16.80 6.05
N ALA A 116 -2.08 17.89 5.63
CA ALA A 116 -0.65 17.91 5.33
C ALA A 116 0.21 17.57 6.56
N TYR A 117 -0.11 18.16 7.71
CA TYR A 117 0.62 17.96 8.95
C TYR A 117 0.52 16.51 9.46
N PHE A 118 -0.70 15.97 9.62
CA PHE A 118 -0.89 14.61 10.17
C PHE A 118 -0.50 13.49 9.20
N SER A 119 -0.47 13.76 7.88
CA SER A 119 -0.01 12.78 6.89
C SER A 119 1.51 12.67 6.78
N ASN A 120 2.27 13.58 7.41
CA ASN A 120 3.74 13.61 7.32
C ASN A 120 4.36 12.43 8.09
N ASP A 121 5.12 11.58 7.41
CA ASP A 121 5.74 10.38 8.00
C ASP A 121 6.91 10.68 8.96
N LEU A 122 7.30 11.95 9.07
CA LEU A 122 8.30 12.46 10.01
C LEU A 122 7.68 13.07 11.27
N LEU A 123 6.34 13.13 11.36
CA LEU A 123 5.65 13.64 12.54
C LEU A 123 6.01 12.81 13.77
N PRO A 124 6.36 13.46 14.91
CA PRO A 124 6.74 12.74 16.11
C PRO A 124 5.56 11.93 16.65
N ASP A 125 5.85 10.70 17.10
CA ASP A 125 4.84 9.80 17.64
C ASP A 125 4.07 10.45 18.80
N GLU A 126 4.73 11.27 19.63
CA GLU A 126 4.10 11.91 20.79
C GLU A 126 2.95 12.85 20.39
N ILE A 127 3.04 13.51 19.23
CA ILE A 127 1.97 14.40 18.76
C ILE A 127 0.74 13.58 18.34
N ILE A 128 0.97 12.46 17.65
CA ILE A 128 -0.12 11.56 17.23
C ILE A 128 -0.73 10.85 18.43
N ILE A 129 0.10 10.44 19.40
CA ILE A 129 -0.35 9.86 20.66
C ILE A 129 -1.21 10.88 21.42
N SER A 130 -0.74 12.10 21.65
CA SER A 130 -1.53 13.14 22.32
C SER A 130 -2.83 13.47 21.56
N LEU A 131 -2.82 13.45 20.22
CA LEU A 131 -4.04 13.54 19.41
C LEU A 131 -5.01 12.40 19.72
N TYR A 132 -4.55 11.14 19.67
CA TYR A 132 -5.41 9.99 19.94
C TYR A 132 -5.88 9.92 21.39
N GLU A 133 -5.04 10.37 22.33
CA GLU A 133 -5.37 10.39 23.73
C GLU A 133 -6.25 11.57 24.14
N ARG A 134 -6.41 12.54 23.23
CA ARG A 134 -7.13 13.80 23.41
C ARG A 134 -6.53 14.64 24.55
N GLU A 135 -5.21 14.70 24.58
CA GLU A 135 -4.44 15.55 25.49
C GLU A 135 -4.30 16.97 24.93
N GLU A 136 -3.80 17.92 25.74
CA GLU A 136 -3.51 19.27 25.25
C GLU A 136 -2.54 19.21 24.04
N PRO A 137 -2.76 20.00 22.98
CA PRO A 137 -3.80 21.04 22.83
C PRO A 137 -5.14 20.54 22.23
N PHE A 138 -5.30 19.24 21.98
CA PHE A 138 -6.47 18.63 21.30
C PHE A 138 -7.70 18.47 22.20
N ASP A 139 -7.53 18.56 23.51
CA ASP A 139 -8.59 18.56 24.51
C ASP A 139 -9.64 19.67 24.28
N LYS A 140 -9.23 20.78 23.65
CA LYS A 140 -10.08 21.93 23.32
C LYS A 140 -10.90 21.75 22.04
N LEU A 141 -10.56 20.79 21.19
CA LEU A 141 -11.32 20.52 19.96
C LEU A 141 -12.67 19.90 20.30
N ASP A 142 -13.69 20.27 19.53
CA ASP A 142 -14.95 19.57 19.60
C ASP A 142 -14.82 18.12 19.09
N ASP A 143 -15.83 17.31 19.41
CA ASP A 143 -15.85 15.89 19.09
C ASP A 143 -15.73 15.61 17.58
N ARG A 144 -16.29 16.47 16.74
CA ARG A 144 -16.27 16.29 15.28
C ARG A 144 -14.87 16.59 14.74
N ASP A 145 -14.31 17.72 15.13
CA ASP A 145 -13.02 18.18 14.58
C ASP A 145 -11.87 17.32 15.10
N TRP A 146 -11.94 16.86 16.36
CA TRP A 146 -11.00 15.87 16.90
C TRP A 146 -11.01 14.56 16.08
N VAL A 147 -12.20 14.02 15.79
CA VAL A 147 -12.36 12.80 14.98
C VAL A 147 -11.82 13.00 13.56
N LEU A 148 -12.07 14.17 12.95
CA LEU A 148 -11.54 14.50 11.62
C LEU A 148 -10.01 14.63 11.63
N CYS A 149 -9.42 15.26 12.66
CA CYS A 149 -7.96 15.31 12.82
C CYS A 149 -7.36 13.90 12.90
N CYS A 150 -7.96 13.01 13.69
CA CYS A 150 -7.55 11.61 13.74
C CYS A 150 -7.66 10.91 12.38
N SER A 151 -8.66 11.25 11.56
CA SER A 151 -8.80 10.66 10.22
C SER A 151 -7.67 11.03 9.27
N TYR A 152 -6.99 12.16 9.49
CA TYR A 152 -5.91 12.62 8.63
C TYR A 152 -4.58 11.89 8.84
N THR A 153 -4.45 11.12 9.92
CA THR A 153 -3.28 10.26 10.15
C THR A 153 -3.31 9.01 9.26
N ASP A 154 -4.39 8.75 8.53
CA ASP A 154 -4.56 7.56 7.70
C ASP A 154 -3.52 7.43 6.58
N LYS A 155 -2.93 8.54 6.14
CA LYS A 155 -1.84 8.57 5.15
C LYS A 155 -0.46 8.58 5.77
N ASN A 156 -0.36 8.67 7.09
CA ASN A 156 0.91 8.61 7.79
C ASN A 156 1.44 7.17 7.76
N LYS A 157 2.60 6.94 7.14
CA LYS A 157 3.15 5.58 7.03
C LYS A 157 3.48 4.97 8.40
N ARG A 158 3.77 5.81 9.40
CA ARG A 158 4.16 5.39 10.75
C ARG A 158 3.11 4.52 11.43
N ILE A 159 1.81 4.80 11.24
CA ILE A 159 0.72 4.01 11.84
C ILE A 159 0.61 2.59 11.26
N SER A 160 1.23 2.34 10.10
CA SER A 160 1.19 1.06 9.36
C SER A 160 2.53 0.33 9.31
N THR A 161 3.57 0.86 9.95
CA THR A 161 4.93 0.30 9.91
C THR A 161 5.17 -0.53 11.17
N PRO A 162 5.36 -1.87 11.08
CA PRO A 162 5.62 -2.70 12.25
C PRO A 162 7.06 -2.54 12.78
N TYR A 163 7.26 -2.87 14.05
CA TYR A 163 8.59 -2.84 14.69
C TYR A 163 9.56 -3.84 14.03
N ASP A 164 10.80 -3.41 13.78
CA ASP A 164 11.85 -4.31 13.30
C ASP A 164 12.33 -5.21 14.44
N ARG A 165 11.90 -6.47 14.41
CA ARG A 165 12.21 -7.47 15.44
C ARG A 165 13.62 -8.06 15.33
N THR A 166 14.45 -7.59 14.40
CA THR A 166 15.82 -8.10 14.23
C THR A 166 16.67 -7.89 15.49
N TRP A 167 16.42 -6.80 16.23
CA TRP A 167 17.07 -6.49 17.50
C TRP A 167 16.01 -6.10 18.53
N ILE A 168 15.95 -6.85 19.64
CA ILE A 168 14.89 -6.69 20.65
C ILE A 168 15.46 -5.98 21.87
N ASP A 169 15.07 -4.73 22.08
CA ASP A 169 15.08 -4.06 23.37
C ASP A 169 13.62 -3.88 23.80
N GLY A 170 13.25 -4.44 24.96
CA GLY A 170 11.87 -4.39 25.45
C GLY A 170 11.40 -2.97 25.78
N PHE A 171 12.32 -2.04 26.11
CA PHE A 171 11.96 -0.64 26.34
C PHE A 171 11.66 0.07 25.02
N ASP A 172 12.53 -0.11 24.01
CA ASP A 172 12.32 0.48 22.68
C ASP A 172 11.09 -0.11 21.99
N GLU A 173 10.84 -1.41 22.14
CA GLU A 173 9.61 -2.06 21.63
C GLU A 173 8.36 -1.49 22.32
N TYR A 174 8.39 -1.30 23.64
CA TYR A 174 7.28 -0.68 24.37
C TYR A 174 7.00 0.75 23.88
N LEU A 175 8.04 1.58 23.78
CA LEU A 175 7.91 2.94 23.28
C LEU A 175 7.39 2.96 21.83
N TYR A 176 7.92 2.10 20.97
CA TYR A 176 7.50 2.01 19.57
C TYR A 176 6.01 1.63 19.43
N ASN A 177 5.53 0.71 20.26
CA ASN A 177 4.16 0.23 20.20
C ASN A 177 3.13 1.16 20.87
N SER A 178 3.58 2.17 21.63
CA SER A 178 2.71 3.13 22.31
C SER A 178 1.73 3.84 21.36
N LEU A 179 2.19 4.21 20.16
CA LEU A 179 1.36 4.79 19.10
C LEU A 179 0.19 3.88 18.71
N PHE A 180 0.46 2.58 18.52
CA PHE A 180 -0.58 1.62 18.15
C PHE A 180 -1.56 1.41 19.31
N HIS A 181 -1.05 1.33 20.53
CA HIS A 181 -1.90 1.23 21.71
C HIS A 181 -2.86 2.43 21.83
N ALA A 182 -2.37 3.65 21.62
CA ALA A 182 -3.19 4.86 21.62
C ALA A 182 -4.25 4.81 20.49
N GLY A 183 -3.85 4.37 19.29
CA GLY A 183 -4.78 4.22 18.15
C GLY A 183 -5.90 3.21 18.40
N TRP A 184 -5.59 2.06 19.00
CA TRP A 184 -6.61 1.05 19.34
C TRP A 184 -7.53 1.51 20.49
N LYS A 185 -7.00 2.29 21.45
CA LYS A 185 -7.81 2.91 22.52
C LYS A 185 -8.85 3.92 22.02
N LEU A 186 -8.77 4.37 20.76
CA LEU A 186 -9.81 5.20 20.16
C LEU A 186 -11.18 4.52 20.15
N PHE A 187 -11.25 3.20 20.10
CA PHE A 187 -12.53 2.46 20.18
C PHE A 187 -13.28 2.72 21.50
N GLU A 188 -12.56 3.02 22.59
CA GLU A 188 -13.15 3.39 23.87
C GLU A 188 -13.43 4.91 23.95
N LYS A 189 -12.53 5.73 23.40
CA LYS A 189 -12.53 7.19 23.59
C LYS A 189 -13.42 7.96 22.61
N PHE A 190 -13.52 7.53 21.34
CA PHE A 190 -14.26 8.28 20.32
C PHE A 190 -15.74 8.40 20.65
N PRO A 191 -16.42 9.53 20.33
CA PRO A 191 -17.86 9.66 20.50
C PRO A 191 -18.61 8.61 19.65
N LYS A 192 -19.68 8.01 20.18
CA LYS A 192 -20.46 6.98 19.45
C LYS A 192 -21.32 7.66 18.35
N THR A 193 -20.69 7.93 17.21
CA THR A 193 -21.33 8.56 16.02
C THR A 193 -20.95 7.81 14.74
N PRO A 194 -21.74 7.92 13.65
CA PRO A 194 -21.39 7.29 12.38
C PRO A 194 -20.08 7.79 11.79
N LEU A 195 -19.76 9.08 11.95
CA LEU A 195 -18.49 9.67 11.50
C LEU A 195 -17.31 9.00 12.22
N ALA A 196 -17.38 8.93 13.54
CA ALA A 196 -16.33 8.31 14.36
C ALA A 196 -16.17 6.82 14.05
N ALA A 197 -17.27 6.09 13.85
CA ALA A 197 -17.23 4.67 13.47
C ALA A 197 -16.55 4.49 12.10
N ASN A 198 -16.87 5.34 11.13
CA ASN A 198 -16.22 5.31 9.81
C ASN A 198 -14.72 5.59 9.93
N VAL A 199 -14.31 6.63 10.67
CA VAL A 199 -12.89 6.94 10.91
C VAL A 199 -12.17 5.78 11.61
N LEU A 200 -12.77 5.18 12.64
CA LEU A 200 -12.20 3.99 13.30
C LEU A 200 -11.97 2.85 12.33
N SER A 201 -12.93 2.56 11.44
CA SER A 201 -12.78 1.49 10.46
C SER A 201 -11.62 1.75 9.48
N GLN A 202 -11.43 3.02 9.09
CA GLN A 202 -10.35 3.45 8.19
C GLN A 202 -8.98 3.41 8.87
N LEU A 203 -8.89 3.79 10.15
CA LEU A 203 -7.66 3.69 10.90
C LEU A 203 -7.32 2.23 11.21
N ALA A 204 -8.27 1.45 11.70
CA ALA A 204 -8.09 0.05 12.06
C ALA A 204 -7.74 -0.87 10.87
N CYS A 205 -8.04 -0.47 9.63
CA CYS A 205 -7.60 -1.21 8.45
C CYS A 205 -6.11 -1.02 8.12
N LYS A 206 -5.47 0.03 8.65
CA LYS A 206 -4.06 0.38 8.42
C LYS A 206 -3.19 0.21 9.67
N LEU A 207 -3.78 0.36 10.84
CA LEU A 207 -3.08 0.35 12.12
C LEU A 207 -2.43 -1.03 12.35
N VAL A 208 -1.17 -1.04 12.75
CA VAL A 208 -0.50 -2.29 13.13
C VAL A 208 -1.26 -2.93 14.29
N THR A 209 -1.61 -4.21 14.14
CA THR A 209 -2.32 -4.97 15.17
C THR A 209 -1.41 -5.21 16.37
N GLN A 210 -1.55 -4.38 17.40
CA GLN A 210 -0.89 -4.50 18.71
C GLN A 210 -1.92 -4.12 19.79
N THR A 211 -2.48 -5.14 20.43
CA THR A 211 -3.52 -4.94 21.44
C THR A 211 -2.90 -4.41 22.74
N PRO A 212 -3.38 -3.28 23.29
CA PRO A 212 -2.90 -2.79 24.58
C PRO A 212 -3.19 -3.80 25.70
N HIS A 213 -2.28 -3.93 26.65
CA HIS A 213 -2.41 -4.91 27.75
C HIS A 213 -3.63 -4.67 28.66
N ASP A 214 -4.08 -3.42 28.79
CA ASP A 214 -5.19 -3.00 29.64
C ASP A 214 -6.50 -2.81 28.88
N PHE A 215 -6.58 -3.28 27.63
CA PHE A 215 -7.70 -3.02 26.73
C PHE A 215 -8.66 -4.21 26.63
N ASN A 216 -9.93 -4.00 26.96
CA ASN A 216 -10.96 -5.03 26.78
C ASN A 216 -11.57 -4.93 25.39
N ILE A 217 -11.04 -5.73 24.46
CA ILE A 217 -11.46 -5.76 23.07
C ILE A 217 -12.97 -6.00 22.94
N ILE A 218 -13.53 -6.96 23.68
CA ILE A 218 -14.94 -7.34 23.54
C ILE A 218 -15.86 -6.20 23.99
N ASP A 219 -15.57 -5.56 25.11
CA ASP A 219 -16.35 -4.42 25.60
C ASP A 219 -16.27 -3.24 24.64
N ALA A 220 -15.06 -2.96 24.13
CA ALA A 220 -14.83 -1.91 23.14
C ALA A 220 -15.62 -2.17 21.85
N LEU A 221 -15.68 -3.41 21.36
CA LEU A 221 -16.46 -3.77 20.17
C LEU A 221 -17.98 -3.73 20.41
N ASN A 222 -18.44 -4.14 21.60
CA ASN A 222 -19.86 -4.12 21.95
C ASN A 222 -20.40 -2.69 22.04
N ARG A 223 -19.58 -1.72 22.46
CA ARG A 223 -19.94 -0.30 22.48
C ARG A 223 -20.43 0.21 21.12
N TRP A 224 -19.84 -0.28 20.04
CA TRP A 224 -20.15 0.14 18.67
C TRP A 224 -21.31 -0.65 18.04
N GLN A 225 -21.99 -1.52 18.78
CA GLN A 225 -23.14 -2.25 18.25
C GLN A 225 -24.27 -1.28 17.87
N LYS A 226 -24.91 -1.56 16.74
CA LYS A 226 -26.14 -0.89 16.32
C LYS A 226 -27.23 -1.10 17.35
N GLU A 227 -27.98 -0.05 17.64
CA GLU A 227 -29.17 -0.10 18.50
C GLU A 227 -30.41 -0.46 17.67
N THR A 228 -30.43 -0.09 16.40
CA THR A 228 -31.49 -0.41 15.45
C THR A 228 -30.94 -0.87 14.10
N ASP A 229 -31.73 -1.65 13.35
CA ASP A 229 -31.36 -2.07 11.99
C ASP A 229 -31.25 -0.91 10.99
N THR A 230 -31.77 0.27 11.34
CA THR A 230 -31.68 1.49 10.52
C THR A 230 -30.42 2.32 10.80
N ASP A 231 -29.62 1.93 11.80
CA ASP A 231 -28.38 2.61 12.13
C ASP A 231 -27.33 2.43 11.03
N SER A 232 -26.38 3.35 10.96
CA SER A 232 -25.33 3.36 9.93
C SER A 232 -24.49 2.08 9.94
N ASP A 233 -24.23 1.52 8.75
CA ASP A 233 -23.29 0.40 8.55
C ASP A 233 -21.85 0.70 8.99
N ALA A 234 -21.49 1.97 9.17
CA ALA A 234 -20.20 2.37 9.72
C ALA A 234 -19.92 1.72 11.08
N TYR A 235 -20.96 1.46 11.88
CA TYR A 235 -20.85 0.76 13.16
C TYR A 235 -20.39 -0.69 12.99
N ASP A 236 -20.96 -1.42 12.03
CA ASP A 236 -20.56 -2.79 11.73
C ASP A 236 -19.16 -2.83 11.12
N MET A 237 -18.81 -1.84 10.29
CA MET A 237 -17.45 -1.71 9.75
C MET A 237 -16.43 -1.47 10.87
N ALA A 238 -16.68 -0.54 11.80
CA ALA A 238 -15.80 -0.30 12.93
C ALA A 238 -15.56 -1.60 13.71
N ARG A 239 -16.62 -2.35 14.00
CA ARG A 239 -16.53 -3.62 14.75
C ARG A 239 -15.78 -4.69 13.98
N SER A 240 -16.03 -4.81 12.68
CA SER A 240 -15.35 -5.76 11.80
C SER A 240 -13.84 -5.50 11.76
N TYR A 241 -13.40 -4.25 11.61
CA TYR A 241 -11.97 -3.93 11.62
C TYR A 241 -11.37 -3.95 13.03
N GLY A 242 -12.11 -3.54 14.06
CA GLY A 242 -11.68 -3.62 15.45
C GLY A 242 -11.42 -5.06 15.92
N ALA A 243 -12.23 -6.02 15.44
CA ALA A 243 -12.05 -7.43 15.74
C ALA A 243 -10.76 -8.04 15.15
N ASN A 244 -10.03 -7.32 14.29
CA ASN A 244 -8.69 -7.72 13.85
C ASN A 244 -7.69 -7.81 15.02
N MET A 245 -7.96 -7.17 16.17
CA MET A 245 -7.15 -7.31 17.39
C MET A 245 -7.24 -8.71 18.03
N ILE A 246 -8.29 -9.47 17.73
CA ILE A 246 -8.48 -10.82 18.25
C ILE A 246 -7.71 -11.78 17.33
N THR A 247 -6.54 -12.25 17.77
CA THR A 247 -5.66 -13.09 16.94
C THR A 247 -5.25 -14.36 17.68
N ASP A 248 -5.19 -15.49 16.95
CA ASP A 248 -4.66 -16.79 17.38
C ASP A 248 -5.09 -17.29 18.77
N SER A 249 -6.29 -16.93 19.19
CA SER A 249 -6.84 -17.28 20.49
C SER A 249 -8.10 -18.14 20.37
N ARG A 250 -8.61 -18.63 21.51
CA ARG A 250 -9.90 -19.34 21.54
C ARG A 250 -11.03 -18.41 21.09
N GLU A 251 -10.99 -17.16 21.54
CA GLU A 251 -11.95 -16.11 21.19
C GLU A 251 -11.97 -15.86 19.68
N PHE A 252 -10.81 -15.92 19.01
CA PHE A 252 -10.75 -15.84 17.55
C PHE A 252 -11.58 -16.94 16.86
N GLN A 253 -11.49 -18.18 17.35
CA GLN A 253 -12.26 -19.30 16.81
C GLN A 253 -13.77 -19.18 17.08
N GLU A 254 -14.14 -18.52 18.17
CA GLU A 254 -15.54 -18.23 18.50
C GLU A 254 -16.16 -17.22 17.52
N LEU A 255 -15.36 -16.34 16.91
CA LEU A 255 -15.84 -15.39 15.89
C LEU A 255 -16.50 -16.09 14.70
N LYS A 256 -15.98 -17.23 14.22
CA LYS A 256 -16.59 -18.04 13.12
C LYS A 256 -18.06 -18.39 13.40
N LYS A 257 -18.38 -18.63 14.66
CA LYS A 257 -19.70 -19.07 15.12
C LYS A 257 -20.60 -17.94 15.60
N SER A 258 -20.06 -16.72 15.71
CA SER A 258 -20.82 -15.55 16.12
C SER A 258 -22.07 -15.36 15.26
N ASP A 259 -23.18 -14.99 15.88
CA ASP A 259 -24.40 -14.52 15.17
C ASP A 259 -24.17 -13.13 14.57
N ASP A 260 -23.21 -12.39 15.13
CA ASP A 260 -22.80 -11.10 14.64
C ASP A 260 -21.96 -11.19 13.37
N PHE A 261 -22.52 -10.72 12.26
CA PHE A 261 -21.86 -10.78 10.97
C PHE A 261 -20.59 -9.92 10.92
N ALA A 262 -20.53 -8.78 11.60
CA ALA A 262 -19.33 -7.94 11.64
C ALA A 262 -18.14 -8.68 12.25
N LEU A 263 -18.39 -9.49 13.29
CA LEU A 263 -17.34 -10.31 13.91
C LEU A 263 -16.89 -11.46 13.01
N ARG A 264 -17.82 -12.08 12.26
CA ARG A 264 -17.48 -13.12 11.28
C ARG A 264 -16.58 -12.60 10.16
N LYS A 265 -16.81 -11.37 9.69
CA LYS A 265 -15.95 -10.72 8.67
C LYS A 265 -14.48 -10.68 9.11
N ALA A 266 -14.22 -10.33 10.37
CA ALA A 266 -12.86 -10.32 10.92
C ALA A 266 -12.23 -11.72 10.96
N TYR A 267 -13.02 -12.76 11.26
CA TYR A 267 -12.55 -14.14 11.17
C TYR A 267 -12.13 -14.50 9.74
N TYR A 268 -12.99 -14.22 8.74
CA TYR A 268 -12.72 -14.53 7.34
C TYR A 268 -11.47 -13.82 6.80
N ARG A 269 -11.26 -12.55 7.16
CA ARG A 269 -10.08 -11.77 6.75
C ARG A 269 -8.77 -12.25 7.37
N ASN A 270 -8.79 -12.71 8.61
CA ASN A 270 -7.55 -12.94 9.39
C ASN A 270 -7.22 -14.42 9.65
N GLN A 271 -8.02 -15.36 9.13
CA GLN A 271 -7.75 -16.79 9.32
C GLN A 271 -6.39 -17.15 8.70
N LYS A 272 -5.46 -17.67 9.54
CA LYS A 272 -4.09 -18.03 9.12
C LYS A 272 -4.00 -19.35 8.38
N TRP A 273 -4.74 -20.36 8.86
CA TRP A 273 -4.72 -21.71 8.31
C TRP A 273 -6.07 -21.98 7.66
N VAL A 274 -6.22 -21.56 6.40
CA VAL A 274 -7.46 -21.72 5.65
C VAL A 274 -7.46 -23.04 4.91
N LYS A 275 -8.48 -23.86 5.14
CA LYS A 275 -8.72 -25.10 4.39
C LYS A 275 -9.83 -24.88 3.35
N PRO A 276 -9.89 -25.69 2.28
CA PRO A 276 -10.98 -25.64 1.30
C PRO A 276 -12.37 -25.72 1.94
N GLU A 277 -12.54 -26.54 2.99
CA GLU A 277 -13.81 -26.69 3.68
C GLU A 277 -14.23 -25.42 4.41
N ASP A 278 -13.28 -24.66 4.98
CA ASP A 278 -13.57 -23.38 5.63
C ASP A 278 -14.12 -22.36 4.61
N VAL A 279 -13.63 -22.40 3.38
CA VAL A 279 -14.08 -21.53 2.29
C VAL A 279 -15.52 -21.83 1.90
N LEU A 280 -15.83 -23.12 1.72
CA LEU A 280 -17.17 -23.56 1.38
C LEU A 280 -18.16 -23.27 2.51
N GLU A 281 -17.81 -23.58 3.76
CA GLU A 281 -18.64 -23.28 4.93
C GLU A 281 -18.91 -21.78 5.09
N GLY A 282 -17.90 -20.93 4.88
CA GLY A 282 -18.04 -19.48 4.92
C GLY A 282 -18.98 -18.96 3.84
N PHE A 283 -18.84 -19.45 2.61
CA PHE A 283 -19.72 -19.09 1.50
C PHE A 283 -21.15 -19.60 1.67
N GLU A 284 -21.35 -20.81 2.19
CA GLU A 284 -22.69 -21.33 2.50
C GLU A 284 -23.39 -20.49 3.58
N LYS A 285 -22.62 -20.02 4.56
CA LYS A 285 -23.15 -19.24 5.69
C LYS A 285 -23.48 -17.80 5.31
N ASP A 286 -22.56 -17.12 4.61
CA ASP A 286 -22.63 -15.68 4.39
C ASP A 286 -22.60 -15.26 2.90
N SER A 287 -22.49 -16.20 1.95
CA SER A 287 -22.54 -15.93 0.50
C SER A 287 -21.52 -14.89 0.01
N ILE A 288 -21.92 -13.94 -0.83
CA ILE A 288 -21.05 -12.90 -1.42
C ILE A 288 -20.28 -12.12 -0.34
N ASN A 289 -20.93 -11.88 0.78
CA ASN A 289 -20.40 -11.21 1.96
C ASN A 289 -19.18 -11.94 2.55
N TYR A 290 -19.09 -13.27 2.43
CA TYR A 290 -17.88 -14.02 2.76
C TYR A 290 -16.77 -13.78 1.71
N ILE A 291 -17.13 -13.81 0.42
CA ILE A 291 -16.18 -13.65 -0.69
C ILE A 291 -15.44 -12.30 -0.57
N ASP A 292 -16.16 -11.21 -0.33
CA ASP A 292 -15.59 -9.86 -0.21
C ASP A 292 -14.49 -9.79 0.87
N GLU A 293 -14.67 -10.51 1.98
CA GLU A 293 -13.70 -10.57 3.08
C GLU A 293 -12.57 -11.56 2.78
N ALA A 294 -12.89 -12.72 2.20
CA ALA A 294 -11.94 -13.77 1.82
C ALA A 294 -10.93 -13.30 0.76
N LEU A 295 -11.35 -12.46 -0.19
CA LEU A 295 -10.47 -11.83 -1.19
C LEU A 295 -9.37 -10.96 -0.55
N ASN A 296 -9.57 -10.50 0.68
CA ASN A 296 -8.58 -9.73 1.42
C ASN A 296 -7.68 -10.59 2.32
N ASN A 297 -7.94 -11.89 2.44
CA ASN A 297 -7.13 -12.80 3.24
C ASN A 297 -5.96 -13.37 2.43
N MET A 298 -4.76 -12.85 2.67
CA MET A 298 -3.51 -13.30 2.03
C MET A 298 -3.25 -14.80 2.21
N ASN A 299 -3.65 -15.40 3.34
CA ASN A 299 -3.37 -16.81 3.61
C ASN A 299 -4.14 -17.76 2.69
N ILE A 300 -5.31 -17.33 2.18
CA ILE A 300 -6.02 -18.07 1.13
C ILE A 300 -5.16 -18.11 -0.13
N PHE A 301 -4.59 -16.98 -0.52
CA PHE A 301 -3.77 -16.87 -1.72
C PHE A 301 -2.38 -17.50 -1.57
N SER A 302 -1.91 -17.84 -0.37
CA SER A 302 -0.70 -18.65 -0.20
C SER A 302 -0.95 -20.16 -0.29
N ASN A 303 -2.21 -20.61 -0.20
CA ASN A 303 -2.59 -22.02 -0.20
C ASN A 303 -3.37 -22.38 -1.50
N ALA A 304 -2.80 -23.24 -2.34
CA ALA A 304 -3.41 -23.61 -3.63
C ALA A 304 -4.81 -24.21 -3.51
N GLU A 305 -5.04 -25.09 -2.53
CA GLU A 305 -6.34 -25.74 -2.38
C GLU A 305 -7.42 -24.74 -1.91
N ALA A 306 -7.08 -23.86 -0.97
CA ALA A 306 -7.99 -22.83 -0.48
C ALA A 306 -8.28 -21.76 -1.55
N ARG A 307 -7.26 -21.38 -2.33
CA ARG A 307 -7.39 -20.46 -3.45
C ARG A 307 -8.28 -21.03 -4.56
N GLU A 308 -8.16 -22.32 -4.87
CA GLU A 308 -9.05 -23.01 -5.81
C GLU A 308 -10.50 -23.07 -5.30
N ALA A 309 -10.69 -23.38 -4.01
CA ALA A 309 -12.01 -23.33 -3.40
C ALA A 309 -12.62 -21.93 -3.48
N LEU A 310 -11.83 -20.88 -3.24
CA LEU A 310 -12.28 -19.49 -3.36
C LEU A 310 -12.65 -19.15 -4.81
N ARG A 311 -11.83 -19.58 -5.77
CA ARG A 311 -12.12 -19.43 -7.20
C ARG A 311 -13.49 -20.02 -7.53
N LYS A 312 -13.74 -21.26 -7.10
CA LYS A 312 -15.01 -21.95 -7.37
C LYS A 312 -16.21 -21.20 -6.78
N VAL A 313 -16.15 -20.78 -5.51
CA VAL A 313 -17.28 -20.04 -4.90
C VAL A 313 -17.52 -18.68 -5.56
N CYS A 314 -16.48 -18.03 -6.11
CA CYS A 314 -16.65 -16.81 -6.92
C CYS A 314 -17.42 -17.07 -8.22
N TRP A 315 -17.25 -18.25 -8.84
CA TRP A 315 -18.02 -18.66 -10.02
C TRP A 315 -19.45 -19.07 -9.67
N ASP A 316 -19.65 -19.69 -8.50
CA ASP A 316 -20.97 -20.13 -8.02
C ASP A 316 -21.78 -18.98 -7.37
N ALA A 317 -21.17 -17.81 -7.17
CA ALA A 317 -21.80 -16.64 -6.56
C ALA A 317 -23.01 -16.15 -7.37
N PRO A 318 -24.11 -15.73 -6.71
CA PRO A 318 -25.25 -15.13 -7.40
C PRO A 318 -24.82 -13.91 -8.21
N ASP A 319 -25.09 -13.92 -9.52
CA ASP A 319 -24.80 -12.80 -10.43
C ASP A 319 -26.06 -12.39 -11.22
N PRO A 320 -27.00 -11.67 -10.57
CA PRO A 320 -28.25 -11.25 -11.22
C PRO A 320 -28.03 -10.35 -12.45
N GLY A 321 -26.84 -9.74 -12.57
CA GLY A 321 -26.48 -8.85 -13.66
C GLY A 321 -25.63 -9.50 -14.76
N SER A 322 -25.21 -10.76 -14.59
CA SER A 322 -24.27 -11.45 -15.48
C SER A 322 -22.99 -10.65 -15.75
N ARG A 323 -22.48 -9.94 -14.74
CA ARG A 323 -21.29 -9.08 -14.84
C ARG A 323 -19.99 -9.79 -14.48
N MET A 324 -20.10 -10.99 -13.91
CA MET A 324 -18.96 -11.78 -13.44
C MET A 324 -18.12 -11.04 -12.40
N ASP A 325 -18.74 -10.16 -11.59
CA ASP A 325 -18.03 -9.24 -10.69
C ASP A 325 -17.10 -9.99 -9.72
N GLN A 326 -17.59 -11.04 -9.06
CA GLN A 326 -16.82 -11.82 -8.10
C GLN A 326 -15.65 -12.59 -8.73
N VAL A 327 -15.86 -13.08 -9.96
CA VAL A 327 -14.79 -13.74 -10.75
C VAL A 327 -13.73 -12.71 -11.16
N ASN A 328 -14.14 -11.52 -11.60
CA ASN A 328 -13.22 -10.45 -11.97
C ASN A 328 -12.42 -9.94 -10.76
N TYR A 329 -13.05 -9.80 -9.59
CA TYR A 329 -12.36 -9.43 -8.35
C TYR A 329 -11.36 -10.49 -7.91
N PHE A 330 -11.73 -11.77 -8.00
CA PHE A 330 -10.79 -12.87 -7.75
C PHE A 330 -9.58 -12.80 -8.68
N ASN A 331 -9.81 -12.67 -9.99
CA ASN A 331 -8.74 -12.61 -10.98
C ASN A 331 -7.78 -11.44 -10.73
N GLY A 332 -8.32 -10.23 -10.52
CA GLY A 332 -7.51 -9.05 -10.22
C GLY A 332 -6.69 -9.22 -8.93
N ARG A 333 -7.27 -9.87 -7.91
CA ARG A 333 -6.57 -10.13 -6.64
C ARG A 333 -5.51 -11.21 -6.78
N SER A 334 -5.78 -12.25 -7.58
CA SER A 334 -4.83 -13.31 -7.91
C SER A 334 -3.62 -12.75 -8.68
N GLU A 335 -3.86 -11.90 -9.69
CA GLU A 335 -2.79 -11.22 -10.45
C GLU A 335 -1.92 -10.34 -9.54
N TYR A 336 -2.56 -9.58 -8.64
CA TYR A 336 -1.85 -8.78 -7.65
C TYR A 336 -0.92 -9.65 -6.81
N TRP A 337 -1.42 -10.74 -6.20
CA TRP A 337 -0.61 -11.59 -5.35
C TRP A 337 0.45 -12.38 -6.11
N GLN A 338 0.17 -12.80 -7.34
CA GLN A 338 1.14 -13.44 -8.21
C GLN A 338 2.31 -12.50 -8.56
N SER A 339 2.05 -11.20 -8.71
CA SER A 339 3.11 -10.21 -8.96
C SER A 339 4.04 -10.01 -7.76
N GLN A 340 3.53 -10.16 -6.53
CA GLN A 340 4.28 -9.96 -5.29
C GLN A 340 4.95 -11.25 -4.81
N HIS A 341 4.29 -12.40 -5.01
CA HIS A 341 4.68 -13.71 -4.50
C HIS A 341 4.56 -14.79 -5.59
N PRO A 342 5.34 -14.72 -6.68
CA PRO A 342 5.24 -15.68 -7.78
C PRO A 342 5.46 -17.13 -7.33
N GLU A 343 6.14 -17.35 -6.21
CA GLU A 343 6.37 -18.66 -5.62
C GLU A 343 5.11 -19.39 -5.13
N TRP A 344 4.05 -18.68 -4.73
CA TRP A 344 2.78 -19.30 -4.29
C TRP A 344 1.95 -19.88 -5.44
N PHE A 345 2.31 -19.52 -6.68
CA PHE A 345 1.60 -19.84 -7.91
C PHE A 345 2.41 -20.76 -8.83
N LYS A 346 3.58 -21.25 -8.39
CA LYS A 346 4.46 -22.10 -9.21
C LYS A 346 3.82 -23.41 -9.63
N ASP A 347 3.02 -23.99 -8.74
CA ASP A 347 2.28 -25.24 -8.97
C ASP A 347 0.89 -24.97 -9.54
N GLU A 348 0.49 -23.69 -9.62
CA GLU A 348 -0.73 -23.31 -10.30
C GLU A 348 -0.47 -23.26 -11.78
N TRP A 349 -0.97 -24.31 -12.39
CA TRP A 349 -1.42 -24.33 -13.76
C TRP A 349 -1.78 -22.94 -14.29
N THR A 350 -0.88 -22.37 -15.09
CA THR A 350 -0.96 -21.02 -15.70
C THR A 350 -2.02 -20.93 -16.80
N GLY A 351 -3.01 -21.82 -16.80
CA GLY A 351 -4.03 -21.92 -17.85
C GLY A 351 -3.56 -22.67 -19.09
N GLU A 352 -3.12 -23.92 -18.95
CA GLU A 352 -2.87 -24.78 -20.11
C GLU A 352 -3.54 -26.13 -19.95
N LEU A 353 -4.79 -26.29 -20.42
CA LEU A 353 -5.40 -27.63 -20.58
C LEU A 353 -4.30 -28.53 -21.10
N PRO A 354 -3.86 -29.57 -20.35
CA PRO A 354 -2.78 -30.41 -20.82
C PRO A 354 -3.24 -30.81 -22.20
N PHE A 355 -2.56 -30.34 -23.25
CA PHE A 355 -3.11 -30.46 -24.60
C PHE A 355 -3.40 -31.94 -24.90
N GLU A 356 -2.70 -32.83 -24.20
CA GLU A 356 -2.95 -34.26 -24.07
C GLU A 356 -4.38 -34.69 -23.72
N GLU A 357 -5.12 -33.92 -22.91
CA GLU A 357 -6.50 -34.17 -22.48
C GLU A 357 -7.55 -33.80 -23.53
N ILE A 358 -7.19 -32.99 -24.55
CA ILE A 358 -8.10 -32.68 -25.67
C ILE A 358 -8.13 -33.87 -26.63
N GLU A 359 -9.11 -34.75 -26.50
CA GLU A 359 -9.24 -36.00 -27.31
C GLU A 359 -9.17 -35.73 -28.82
N ASN A 360 -9.78 -34.64 -29.27
CA ASN A 360 -9.76 -34.24 -30.68
C ASN A 360 -8.43 -33.56 -31.04
N GLN A 361 -7.68 -34.21 -31.93
CA GLN A 361 -6.37 -33.74 -32.37
C GLN A 361 -6.41 -32.39 -33.10
N ASN A 362 -7.50 -32.05 -33.80
CA ASN A 362 -7.60 -30.77 -34.51
C ASN A 362 -7.86 -29.62 -33.54
N ASP A 363 -8.78 -29.79 -32.60
CA ASP A 363 -9.08 -28.80 -31.56
C ASP A 363 -7.84 -28.56 -30.68
N ARG A 364 -7.06 -29.63 -30.43
CA ARG A 364 -5.77 -29.57 -29.75
C ARG A 364 -4.75 -28.72 -30.51
N ILE A 365 -4.68 -28.86 -31.83
CA ILE A 365 -3.78 -28.07 -32.69
C ILE A 365 -4.23 -26.62 -32.76
N GLU A 366 -5.53 -26.36 -32.89
CA GLU A 366 -6.10 -25.01 -32.95
C GLU A 366 -5.85 -24.24 -31.64
N LYS A 367 -6.09 -24.88 -30.49
CA LYS A 367 -5.78 -24.30 -29.17
C LYS A 367 -4.30 -24.03 -28.97
N ARG A 368 -3.41 -24.88 -29.50
CA ARG A 368 -1.96 -24.62 -29.50
C ARG A 368 -1.58 -23.41 -30.36
N ILE A 369 -2.24 -23.23 -31.50
CA ILE A 369 -1.99 -22.09 -32.39
C ILE A 369 -2.48 -20.79 -31.75
N GLU A 370 -3.67 -20.78 -31.14
CA GLU A 370 -4.18 -19.63 -30.37
C GLU A 370 -3.21 -19.24 -29.25
N HIS A 371 -2.76 -20.22 -28.46
CA HIS A 371 -1.82 -19.98 -27.36
C HIS A 371 -0.49 -19.39 -27.85
N LEU A 372 0.10 -19.96 -28.92
CA LEU A 372 1.32 -19.43 -29.52
C LEU A 372 1.12 -18.00 -30.06
N SER A 373 -0.05 -17.69 -30.62
CA SER A 373 -0.38 -16.35 -31.10
C SER A 373 -0.49 -15.34 -29.95
N ASP A 374 -1.12 -15.72 -28.84
CA ASP A 374 -1.24 -14.90 -27.64
C ASP A 374 0.11 -14.65 -26.96
N GLY A 375 0.96 -15.68 -26.88
CA GLY A 375 2.34 -15.56 -26.42
C GLY A 375 3.15 -14.60 -27.28
N LEU A 376 3.02 -14.70 -28.60
CA LEU A 376 3.67 -13.80 -29.56
C LEU A 376 3.17 -12.35 -29.39
N ASN A 377 1.88 -12.14 -29.16
CA ASN A 377 1.30 -10.81 -28.94
C ASN A 377 1.78 -10.18 -27.62
N LYS A 378 1.85 -10.95 -26.53
CA LYS A 378 2.41 -10.49 -25.25
C LYS A 378 3.89 -10.15 -25.37
N LEU A 379 4.66 -10.97 -26.09
CA LEU A 379 6.08 -10.72 -26.37
C LEU A 379 6.25 -9.45 -27.21
N ASN A 380 5.47 -9.29 -28.27
CA ASN A 380 5.49 -8.11 -29.12
C ASN A 380 5.11 -6.84 -28.35
N LYS A 381 4.15 -6.92 -27.43
CA LYS A 381 3.78 -5.82 -26.54
C LYS A 381 4.93 -5.44 -25.58
N LYS A 382 5.67 -6.42 -25.06
CA LYS A 382 6.87 -6.16 -24.22
C LYS A 382 8.04 -5.59 -25.03
N LEU A 383 8.23 -6.03 -26.26
CA LEU A 383 9.26 -5.53 -27.19
C LEU A 383 8.93 -4.16 -27.78
N SER A 384 7.65 -3.80 -27.86
CA SER A 384 7.20 -2.47 -28.33
C SER A 384 7.32 -1.39 -27.25
N VAL A 385 7.79 -1.75 -26.05
CA VAL A 385 8.17 -0.80 -25.01
C VAL A 385 9.71 -0.73 -25.04
N GLU A 386 10.26 -0.04 -26.03
CA GLU A 386 11.59 0.59 -25.93
C GLU A 386 11.38 1.91 -25.16
N ASP A 387 11.87 2.05 -23.94
CA ASP A 387 13.25 2.29 -23.47
C ASP A 387 13.53 3.78 -23.27
N ASP A 388 13.31 4.22 -22.02
CA ASP A 388 13.98 5.34 -21.38
C ASP A 388 14.69 4.76 -20.14
N SER A 389 15.86 4.12 -20.28
CA SER A 389 16.96 4.18 -19.30
C SER A 389 18.15 3.24 -19.60
N ASP A 390 19.27 3.86 -19.95
CA ASP A 390 20.70 3.54 -19.74
C ASP A 390 21.17 2.26 -18.99
N TYR A 391 20.70 1.04 -19.30
CA TYR A 391 21.34 -0.21 -18.80
C TYR A 391 21.24 -1.40 -19.78
N GLU A 392 21.89 -1.34 -20.95
CA GLU A 392 21.69 -2.37 -22.01
C GLU A 392 22.66 -3.56 -22.08
N ASN A 393 23.93 -3.50 -21.67
CA ASN A 393 24.87 -4.51 -22.21
C ASN A 393 24.85 -5.93 -21.58
N GLU A 394 24.23 -6.16 -20.42
CA GLU A 394 24.19 -7.51 -19.80
C GLU A 394 22.82 -8.21 -19.91
N ARG A 395 21.74 -7.46 -20.16
CA ARG A 395 20.37 -8.00 -20.28
C ARG A 395 20.06 -8.50 -21.69
N GLU A 396 20.58 -7.84 -22.72
CA GLU A 396 20.40 -8.23 -24.13
C GLU A 396 20.93 -9.64 -24.41
N VAL A 397 22.09 -10.01 -23.85
CA VAL A 397 22.72 -11.31 -24.10
C VAL A 397 21.94 -12.47 -23.48
N SER A 398 21.29 -12.24 -22.33
CA SER A 398 20.44 -13.26 -21.68
C SER A 398 19.10 -13.44 -22.39
N ILE A 399 18.48 -12.34 -22.84
CA ILE A 399 17.18 -12.39 -23.53
C ILE A 399 17.34 -12.96 -24.94
N THR A 400 18.39 -12.58 -25.68
CA THR A 400 18.68 -13.16 -27.00
C THR A 400 18.99 -14.65 -26.95
N HIS A 401 19.67 -15.13 -25.90
CA HIS A 401 19.93 -16.55 -25.71
C HIS A 401 18.65 -17.35 -25.41
N TYR A 402 17.78 -16.83 -24.54
CA TYR A 402 16.49 -17.44 -24.23
C TYR A 402 15.56 -17.45 -25.45
N LEU A 403 15.48 -16.33 -26.18
CA LEU A 403 14.68 -16.22 -27.42
C LEU A 403 15.16 -17.20 -28.49
N LYS A 404 16.47 -17.35 -28.67
CA LYS A 404 17.03 -18.31 -29.63
C LYS A 404 16.66 -19.75 -29.28
N SER A 405 16.75 -20.10 -28.00
CA SER A 405 16.38 -21.43 -27.49
C SER A 405 14.89 -21.74 -27.75
N GLU A 406 13.99 -20.80 -27.42
CA GLU A 406 12.55 -20.97 -27.65
C GLU A 406 12.20 -21.04 -29.15
N MET A 407 12.84 -20.22 -29.99
CA MET A 407 12.64 -20.28 -31.44
C MET A 407 13.13 -21.59 -32.05
N GLU A 408 14.24 -22.15 -31.55
CA GLU A 408 14.73 -23.47 -31.98
C GLU A 408 13.76 -24.58 -31.56
N ALA A 409 13.15 -24.49 -30.37
CA ALA A 409 12.14 -25.43 -29.91
C ALA A 409 10.87 -25.36 -30.78
N ILE A 410 10.38 -24.15 -31.08
CA ILE A 410 9.22 -23.92 -31.96
C ILE A 410 9.51 -24.44 -33.38
N ALA A 411 10.69 -24.19 -33.92
CA ALA A 411 11.08 -24.67 -35.25
C ALA A 411 11.12 -26.21 -35.30
N GLN A 412 11.64 -26.88 -34.27
CA GLN A 412 11.63 -28.35 -34.19
C GLN A 412 10.20 -28.90 -34.10
N LEU A 413 9.32 -28.26 -33.34
CA LEU A 413 7.89 -28.61 -33.26
C LEU A 413 7.19 -28.45 -34.61
N LEU A 414 7.44 -27.36 -35.32
CA LEU A 414 6.88 -27.12 -36.67
C LEU A 414 7.38 -28.16 -37.69
N VAL A 415 8.64 -28.58 -37.62
CA VAL A 415 9.18 -29.66 -38.46
C VAL A 415 8.52 -31.00 -38.13
N GLN A 416 8.24 -31.29 -36.85
CA GLN A 416 7.52 -32.50 -36.45
C GLN A 416 6.06 -32.49 -36.91
N ILE A 417 5.41 -31.32 -36.89
CA ILE A 417 4.05 -31.12 -37.41
C ILE A 417 4.03 -31.29 -38.95
N HIS A 418 5.01 -30.72 -39.67
CA HIS A 418 5.16 -30.89 -41.11
C HIS A 418 5.34 -32.35 -41.52
N ARG A 419 6.06 -33.15 -40.71
CA ARG A 419 6.22 -34.60 -40.97
C ARG A 419 4.92 -35.39 -40.78
N LYS A 420 3.94 -34.87 -40.03
CA LYS A 420 2.68 -35.57 -39.72
C LYS A 420 1.48 -35.09 -40.52
N VAL A 421 1.54 -33.90 -41.14
CA VAL A 421 0.38 -33.29 -41.81
C VAL A 421 0.74 -32.86 -43.23
N HIS A 422 0.21 -33.55 -44.25
CA HIS A 422 0.23 -33.10 -45.65
C HIS A 422 -0.97 -32.17 -45.91
N SER A 423 -0.93 -30.97 -45.34
CA SER A 423 -1.96 -29.94 -45.57
C SER A 423 -1.33 -28.65 -46.09
N GLY A 424 -1.84 -28.17 -47.23
CA GLY A 424 -1.40 -26.96 -47.93
C GLY A 424 -1.49 -25.67 -47.10
N PHE A 425 -2.31 -25.66 -46.03
CA PHE A 425 -2.55 -24.48 -45.20
C PHE A 425 -1.34 -24.08 -44.35
N ILE A 426 -0.53 -25.05 -43.92
CA ILE A 426 0.66 -24.83 -43.09
C ILE A 426 1.76 -24.07 -43.87
N TYR A 427 1.83 -24.25 -45.19
CA TYR A 427 2.80 -23.53 -46.04
C TYR A 427 2.52 -22.02 -46.12
N GLY A 428 1.26 -21.60 -45.98
CA GLY A 428 0.90 -20.18 -46.00
C GLY A 428 1.41 -19.43 -44.78
N VAL A 429 1.23 -20.00 -43.57
CA VAL A 429 1.64 -19.36 -42.31
C VAL A 429 3.16 -19.35 -42.14
N ILE A 430 3.83 -20.45 -42.50
CA ILE A 430 5.30 -20.54 -42.49
C ILE A 430 5.91 -19.59 -43.53
N GLY A 431 5.31 -19.47 -44.72
CA GLY A 431 5.74 -18.53 -45.75
C GLY A 431 5.62 -17.07 -45.34
N ILE A 432 4.57 -16.70 -44.59
CA ILE A 432 4.37 -15.34 -44.06
C ILE A 432 5.40 -15.04 -42.96
N ALA A 433 5.66 -15.98 -42.04
CA ALA A 433 6.63 -15.79 -40.97
C ALA A 433 8.07 -15.67 -41.49
N ILE A 434 8.47 -16.52 -42.44
CA ILE A 434 9.81 -16.45 -43.08
C ILE A 434 9.94 -15.20 -43.96
N GLY A 435 8.89 -14.87 -44.72
CA GLY A 435 8.87 -13.67 -45.57
C GLY A 435 8.95 -12.37 -44.77
N TYR A 436 8.31 -12.31 -43.60
CA TYR A 436 8.42 -11.19 -42.68
C TYR A 436 9.84 -11.06 -42.08
N PHE A 437 10.52 -12.18 -41.82
CA PHE A 437 11.86 -12.20 -41.25
C PHE A 437 12.94 -11.75 -42.25
N ILE A 438 12.86 -12.23 -43.51
CA ILE A 438 13.78 -11.84 -44.61
C ILE A 438 13.56 -10.36 -45.02
N ALA A 439 12.38 -9.79 -44.73
CA ALA A 439 12.11 -8.39 -45.04
C ALA A 439 12.62 -7.42 -43.96
N ARG A 440 12.98 -7.92 -42.76
CA ARG A 440 13.33 -7.10 -41.59
C ARG A 440 14.81 -7.21 -41.18
N TYR A 441 15.52 -8.21 -41.70
CA TYR A 441 16.97 -8.42 -41.60
C TYR A 441 17.52 -8.81 -42.97
#